data_AF-A0A3D1PRV0-F1
#
_entry.id   AF-A0A3D1PRV0-F1
#
_cell.length_a   1.000
_cell.length_b   1.000
_cell.length_c   1.000
_cell.angle_alpha   90.00
_cell.angle_beta   90.00
_cell.angle_gamma   90.00
#
_symmetry.space_group_name_H-M   'P 1'
#
loop_
_entity.id
_entity.type
_entity.pdbx_description
1 polymer ?
#
loop_
_entity_poly.entity_id
_entity_poly.type
_entity_poly.pdbx_seq_one_letter_code
_entity_poly.pdbx_strand_id
1 'polypeptide(L)'
;MVTASQVKDLREKTGAGMMDCKKVLTETDGDMEKAIELLRERGIAKAAKKSGRVAAEGLVEAFISEDGKIGAIVEVNSETDFVGKNEEFKTFVMNIAKQVVEKDPKDVEELLAQESIEVPGKTVKEVLVDKIATIGENMNIRRFARFESEGLVEKYIHGDGKIAVLVNMKKGNSEVAKDICMQIAAARPEFLNEASVPAERVEKEKEILKAQTMNEGKPEAIAEKIVQGRIGKFFSEICLVDQDFVKDPNMKVSQLLKEKDAEVVEFARFEKGEGIEKKEENFAEEVMNQLK
;
A
#
# COMPACT_ATOMS: atom_id res chain seq x y z
N MET A 1 1.67 -2.44 -47.18
CA MET A 1 0.48 -3.12 -46.59
C MET A 1 0.94 -3.78 -45.30
N VAL A 2 0.35 -3.43 -44.17
CA VAL A 2 0.69 -4.04 -42.87
C VAL A 2 0.10 -5.45 -42.83
N THR A 3 0.94 -6.45 -42.56
CA THR A 3 0.52 -7.86 -42.48
C THR A 3 0.01 -8.23 -41.10
N ALA A 4 -0.84 -9.26 -41.01
CA ALA A 4 -1.30 -9.78 -39.72
C ALA A 4 -0.15 -10.29 -38.83
N SER A 5 0.91 -10.82 -39.45
CA SER A 5 2.12 -11.24 -38.71
C SER A 5 2.79 -10.06 -38.03
N GLN A 6 3.02 -8.96 -38.75
CA GLN A 6 3.64 -7.76 -38.16
C GLN A 6 2.83 -7.20 -36.98
N VAL A 7 1.49 -7.20 -37.09
CA VAL A 7 0.63 -6.76 -35.98
C VAL A 7 0.76 -7.70 -34.78
N LYS A 8 0.78 -9.01 -35.01
CA LYS A 8 0.98 -10.02 -33.97
C LYS A 8 2.34 -9.84 -33.31
N ASP A 9 3.42 -9.71 -34.09
CA ASP A 9 4.78 -9.57 -33.59
C ASP A 9 4.93 -8.29 -32.75
N LEU A 10 4.35 -7.17 -33.19
CA LEU A 10 4.36 -5.93 -32.42
C LEU A 10 3.58 -6.06 -31.12
N ARG A 11 2.42 -6.73 -31.15
CA ARG A 11 1.62 -7.00 -29.96
C ARG A 11 2.36 -7.90 -28.96
N GLU A 12 3.02 -8.95 -29.42
CA GLU A 12 3.81 -9.83 -28.56
C GLU A 12 5.00 -9.10 -27.92
N LYS A 13 5.65 -8.20 -28.65
CA LYS A 13 6.76 -7.39 -28.11
C LYS A 13 6.34 -6.30 -27.13
N THR A 14 5.15 -5.72 -27.30
CA THR A 14 4.74 -4.50 -26.57
C THR A 14 3.61 -4.72 -25.57
N GLY A 15 2.86 -5.82 -25.70
CA GLY A 15 1.63 -6.06 -24.93
C GLY A 15 0.45 -5.16 -25.34
N ALA A 16 0.61 -4.26 -26.31
CA ALA A 16 -0.43 -3.31 -26.70
C ALA A 16 -1.65 -3.98 -27.37
N GLY A 17 -2.79 -3.30 -27.34
CA GLY A 17 -4.03 -3.77 -27.96
C GLY A 17 -3.88 -4.00 -29.48
N MET A 18 -4.51 -5.06 -30.00
CA MET A 18 -4.39 -5.46 -31.41
C MET A 18 -4.64 -4.32 -32.40
N MET A 19 -5.67 -3.51 -32.15
CA MET A 19 -6.01 -2.39 -33.01
C MET A 19 -5.04 -1.21 -32.88
N ASP A 20 -4.42 -1.02 -31.70
CA ASP A 20 -3.39 0.00 -31.54
C ASP A 20 -2.14 -0.39 -32.31
N CYS A 21 -1.69 -1.64 -32.21
CA CYS A 21 -0.57 -2.18 -32.99
C CYS A 21 -0.81 -2.01 -34.50
N LYS A 22 -2.01 -2.38 -34.98
CA LYS A 22 -2.36 -2.22 -36.40
C LYS A 22 -2.34 -0.75 -36.82
N LYS A 23 -2.89 0.15 -36.01
CA LYS A 23 -2.92 1.59 -36.31
C LYS A 23 -1.51 2.16 -36.38
N VAL A 24 -0.67 1.94 -35.37
CA VAL A 24 0.69 2.50 -35.37
C VAL A 24 1.55 1.93 -36.49
N LEU A 25 1.42 0.64 -36.82
CA LEU A 25 2.11 0.06 -37.98
C LEU A 25 1.61 0.64 -39.29
N THR A 26 0.34 1.00 -39.38
CA THR A 26 -0.19 1.65 -40.59
C THR A 26 0.36 3.07 -40.72
N GLU A 27 0.45 3.81 -39.62
CA GLU A 27 0.95 5.20 -39.60
C GLU A 27 2.47 5.31 -39.77
N THR A 28 3.19 4.23 -39.50
CA THR A 28 4.65 4.15 -39.63
C THR A 28 5.09 3.34 -40.85
N ASP A 29 4.16 3.09 -41.78
CA ASP A 29 4.41 2.34 -43.02
C ASP A 29 5.01 0.92 -42.80
N GLY A 30 4.73 0.33 -41.64
CA GLY A 30 5.21 -0.99 -41.23
C GLY A 30 6.58 -0.99 -40.55
N ASP A 31 7.15 0.18 -40.26
CA ASP A 31 8.40 0.35 -39.51
C ASP A 31 8.20 -0.02 -38.03
N MET A 32 8.81 -1.14 -37.61
CA MET A 32 8.62 -1.68 -36.27
C MET A 32 9.20 -0.80 -35.17
N GLU A 33 10.34 -0.15 -35.40
CA GLU A 33 10.97 0.68 -34.36
C GLU A 33 10.16 1.95 -34.14
N LYS A 34 9.77 2.63 -35.22
CA LYS A 34 8.89 3.80 -35.14
C LYS A 34 7.52 3.46 -34.55
N ALA A 35 6.98 2.29 -34.86
CA ALA A 35 5.71 1.84 -34.29
C ALA A 35 5.80 1.66 -32.76
N ILE A 36 6.94 1.16 -32.25
CA ILE A 36 7.19 1.02 -30.81
C ILE A 36 7.30 2.40 -30.15
N GLU A 37 8.05 3.33 -30.75
CA GLU A 37 8.17 4.70 -30.24
C GLU A 37 6.81 5.41 -30.17
N LEU A 38 6.01 5.30 -31.25
CA LEU A 38 4.68 5.90 -31.31
C LEU A 38 3.71 5.27 -30.31
N LEU A 39 3.82 3.96 -30.04
CA LEU A 39 3.04 3.30 -28.98
C LEU A 39 3.39 3.86 -27.61
N ARG A 40 4.67 4.12 -27.32
CA ARG A 40 5.12 4.71 -26.05
C ARG A 40 4.55 6.10 -25.86
N GLU A 41 4.65 6.96 -26.88
CA GLU A 41 4.06 8.31 -26.86
C GLU A 41 2.54 8.25 -26.59
N ARG A 42 1.83 7.37 -27.30
CA ARG A 42 0.38 7.17 -27.10
C ARG A 42 0.04 6.57 -25.74
N GLY A 43 0.91 5.74 -25.18
CA GLY A 43 0.80 5.19 -23.83
C GLY A 43 0.76 6.29 -22.78
N ILE A 44 1.69 7.25 -22.87
CA ILE A 44 1.75 8.43 -21.99
C ILE A 44 0.43 9.22 -22.07
N ALA A 45 -0.04 9.51 -23.28
CA ALA A 45 -1.31 10.22 -23.46
C ALA A 45 -2.52 9.43 -22.92
N LYS A 46 -2.53 8.11 -23.08
CA LYS A 46 -3.59 7.23 -22.54
C LYS A 46 -3.57 7.19 -21.02
N ALA A 47 -2.39 7.22 -20.39
CA ALA A 47 -2.25 7.27 -18.94
C ALA A 47 -2.72 8.62 -18.39
N ALA A 48 -2.31 9.73 -19.01
CA ALA A 48 -2.76 11.06 -18.63
C ALA A 48 -4.28 11.24 -18.73
N LYS A 49 -4.93 10.62 -19.72
CA LYS A 49 -6.41 10.63 -19.82
C LYS A 49 -7.12 9.82 -18.73
N LYS A 50 -6.43 8.87 -18.09
CA LYS A 50 -7.00 8.02 -17.04
C LYS A 50 -6.67 8.50 -15.63
N SER A 51 -5.65 9.35 -15.46
CA SER A 51 -5.17 9.78 -14.14
C SER A 51 -6.22 10.47 -13.27
N GLY A 52 -7.27 11.05 -13.87
CA GLY A 52 -8.39 11.64 -13.14
C GLY A 52 -9.43 10.64 -12.63
N ARG A 53 -9.31 9.35 -12.95
CA ARG A 53 -10.24 8.31 -12.48
C ARG A 53 -9.83 7.83 -11.10
N VAL A 54 -10.81 7.59 -10.23
CA VAL A 54 -10.56 7.09 -8.87
C VAL A 54 -9.98 5.68 -8.93
N ALA A 55 -8.80 5.50 -8.33
CA ALA A 55 -8.14 4.21 -8.18
C ALA A 55 -8.09 3.85 -6.68
N ALA A 56 -9.14 3.21 -6.19
CA ALA A 56 -9.30 2.82 -4.79
C ALA A 56 -9.08 1.31 -4.55
N GLU A 57 -8.88 0.54 -5.62
CA GLU A 57 -8.54 -0.88 -5.57
C GLU A 57 -7.02 -1.06 -5.78
N GLY A 58 -6.57 -2.24 -6.25
CA GLY A 58 -5.15 -2.57 -6.41
C GLY A 58 -4.63 -3.59 -5.39
N LEU A 59 -3.40 -3.39 -4.90
CA LEU A 59 -2.69 -4.32 -4.04
C LEU A 59 -1.71 -3.58 -3.12
N VAL A 60 -1.57 -4.07 -1.89
CA VAL A 60 -0.38 -3.81 -1.06
C VAL A 60 0.53 -5.04 -1.05
N GLU A 61 1.83 -4.83 -1.19
CA GLU A 61 2.84 -5.90 -1.20
C GLU A 61 4.08 -5.50 -0.41
N ALA A 62 4.93 -6.48 -0.10
CA ALA A 62 6.14 -6.27 0.66
C ALA A 62 7.32 -7.09 0.14
N PHE A 63 8.52 -6.54 0.25
CA PHE A 63 9.77 -7.23 -0.03
C PHE A 63 10.73 -7.09 1.16
N ILE A 64 11.54 -8.12 1.43
CA ILE A 64 12.59 -8.12 2.46
C ILE A 64 13.86 -8.61 1.78
N SER A 65 14.99 -7.96 2.07
CA SER A 65 16.33 -8.36 1.60
C SER A 65 16.69 -9.77 2.09
N GLU A 66 17.60 -10.44 1.38
CA GLU A 66 17.99 -11.82 1.71
C GLU A 66 18.57 -11.98 3.12
N ASP A 67 19.24 -10.94 3.64
CA ASP A 67 19.79 -10.90 4.99
C ASP A 67 18.76 -10.56 6.08
N GLY A 68 17.52 -10.24 5.70
CA GLY A 68 16.44 -9.88 6.61
C GLY A 68 16.59 -8.52 7.28
N LYS A 69 17.52 -7.66 6.83
CA LYS A 69 17.83 -6.38 7.49
C LYS A 69 17.08 -5.19 6.92
N ILE A 70 16.65 -5.26 5.66
CA ILE A 70 15.95 -4.19 4.97
C ILE A 70 14.63 -4.75 4.45
N GLY A 71 13.55 -4.01 4.63
CA GLY A 71 12.28 -4.36 4.00
C GLY A 71 11.48 -3.13 3.61
N ALA A 72 10.55 -3.33 2.69
CA ALA A 72 9.61 -2.30 2.28
C ALA A 72 8.21 -2.88 2.08
N ILE A 73 7.20 -2.06 2.39
CA ILE A 73 5.82 -2.26 1.93
C ILE A 73 5.46 -1.15 0.94
N VAL A 74 4.65 -1.49 -0.06
CA VAL A 74 4.19 -0.56 -1.10
C VAL A 74 2.68 -0.72 -1.30
N GLU A 75 1.99 0.38 -1.58
CA GLU A 75 0.61 0.39 -2.07
C GLU A 75 0.59 0.85 -3.52
N VAL A 76 0.08 0.00 -4.42
CA VAL A 76 -0.16 0.36 -5.81
C VAL A 76 -1.64 0.17 -6.10
N ASN A 77 -2.30 1.25 -6.48
CA ASN A 77 -3.73 1.25 -6.70
C ASN A 77 -4.11 1.05 -8.17
N SER A 78 -5.31 0.52 -8.38
CA SER A 78 -6.00 0.39 -9.66
C SER A 78 -7.47 0.81 -9.53
N GLU A 79 -8.20 0.89 -10.64
CA GLU A 79 -9.63 1.22 -10.63
C GLU A 79 -10.45 0.05 -10.07
N THR A 80 -10.15 -1.18 -10.48
CA THR A 80 -10.93 -2.38 -10.13
C THR A 80 -10.14 -3.43 -9.33
N ASP A 81 -10.86 -4.33 -8.66
CA ASP A 81 -10.28 -5.45 -7.92
C ASP A 81 -9.77 -6.57 -8.85
N PHE A 82 -10.26 -6.63 -10.10
CA PHE A 82 -9.78 -7.58 -11.11
C PHE A 82 -8.31 -7.35 -11.45
N VAL A 83 -7.86 -6.10 -11.52
CA VAL A 83 -6.43 -5.78 -11.72
C VAL A 83 -5.58 -6.25 -10.55
N GLY A 84 -6.05 -6.13 -9.31
CA GLY A 84 -5.35 -6.66 -8.13
C GLY A 84 -5.14 -8.19 -8.17
N LYS A 85 -5.97 -8.92 -8.91
CA LYS A 85 -5.86 -10.38 -9.11
C LYS A 85 -5.01 -10.77 -10.32
N ASN A 86 -4.64 -9.83 -11.18
CA ASN A 86 -3.85 -10.06 -12.38
C ASN A 86 -2.36 -10.32 -12.03
N GLU A 87 -1.78 -11.41 -12.54
CA GLU A 87 -0.40 -11.81 -12.22
C GLU A 87 0.67 -10.83 -12.72
N GLU A 88 0.43 -10.16 -13.85
CA GLU A 88 1.34 -9.13 -14.36
C GLU A 88 1.36 -7.91 -13.43
N PHE A 89 0.19 -7.53 -12.90
CA PHE A 89 0.08 -6.46 -11.92
C PHE A 89 0.75 -6.84 -10.60
N LYS A 90 0.46 -8.03 -10.04
CA LYS A 90 1.12 -8.51 -8.81
C LYS A 90 2.64 -8.53 -8.91
N THR A 91 3.15 -9.03 -10.04
CA THR A 91 4.60 -9.05 -10.31
C THR A 91 5.15 -7.64 -10.36
N PHE A 92 4.46 -6.70 -11.01
CA PHE A 92 4.85 -5.29 -11.02
C PHE A 92 4.91 -4.72 -9.59
N VAL A 93 3.89 -4.92 -8.76
CA VAL A 93 3.87 -4.39 -7.38
C VAL A 93 5.00 -4.99 -6.52
N MET A 94 5.25 -6.30 -6.62
CA MET A 94 6.39 -6.97 -5.96
C MET A 94 7.72 -6.35 -6.37
N ASN A 95 7.90 -6.09 -7.67
CA ASN A 95 9.12 -5.49 -8.19
C ASN A 95 9.30 -4.03 -7.74
N ILE A 96 8.22 -3.27 -7.55
CA ILE A 96 8.29 -1.96 -6.91
C ILE A 96 8.73 -2.07 -5.44
N ALA A 97 8.22 -3.04 -4.68
CA ALA A 97 8.67 -3.26 -3.30
C ALA A 97 10.18 -3.58 -3.25
N LYS A 98 10.66 -4.43 -4.17
CA LYS A 98 12.09 -4.75 -4.32
C LYS A 98 12.91 -3.52 -4.72
N GLN A 99 12.45 -2.72 -5.68
CA GLN A 99 13.07 -1.45 -6.06
C GLN A 99 13.26 -0.53 -4.86
N VAL A 100 12.23 -0.36 -4.02
CA VAL A 100 12.32 0.47 -2.81
C VAL A 100 13.37 -0.07 -1.85
N VAL A 101 13.41 -1.39 -1.61
CA VAL A 101 14.43 -2.02 -0.75
C VAL A 101 15.85 -1.75 -1.27
N GLU A 102 16.10 -1.94 -2.57
CA GLU A 102 17.43 -1.87 -3.17
C GLU A 102 17.94 -0.45 -3.42
N LYS A 103 17.03 0.51 -3.64
CA LYS A 103 17.38 1.85 -4.14
C LYS A 103 17.06 2.99 -3.18
N ASP A 104 16.42 2.70 -2.05
CA ASP A 104 16.17 3.65 -0.96
C ASP A 104 15.67 5.04 -1.42
N PRO A 105 14.60 5.12 -2.23
CA PRO A 105 14.02 6.42 -2.60
C PRO A 105 13.46 7.11 -1.34
N LYS A 106 13.61 8.44 -1.25
CA LYS A 106 13.07 9.22 -0.13
C LYS A 106 11.54 9.32 -0.15
N ASP A 107 10.96 9.33 -1.35
CA ASP A 107 9.53 9.49 -1.60
C ASP A 107 9.12 8.89 -2.95
N VAL A 108 7.81 8.92 -3.24
CA VAL A 108 7.24 8.36 -4.48
C VAL A 108 7.74 9.11 -5.72
N GLU A 109 8.00 10.42 -5.61
CA GLU A 109 8.49 11.21 -6.73
C GLU A 109 9.88 10.75 -7.15
N GLU A 110 10.78 10.54 -6.18
CA GLU A 110 12.10 9.98 -6.42
C GLU A 110 12.02 8.55 -6.96
N LEU A 111 11.20 7.69 -6.35
CA LEU A 111 10.97 6.32 -6.84
C LEU A 111 10.57 6.31 -8.32
N LEU A 112 9.63 7.16 -8.72
CA LEU A 112 9.16 7.26 -10.11
C LEU A 112 10.26 7.70 -11.08
N ALA A 113 11.21 8.52 -10.63
CA ALA A 113 12.32 9.02 -11.43
C ALA A 113 13.51 8.04 -11.54
N GLN A 114 13.61 7.06 -10.64
CA GLN A 114 14.68 6.06 -10.67
C GLN A 114 14.60 5.17 -11.92
N GLU A 115 15.75 4.71 -12.38
CA GLU A 115 15.84 3.61 -13.34
C GLU A 115 15.25 2.32 -12.73
N SER A 116 14.43 1.62 -13.49
CA SER A 116 13.82 0.36 -13.09
C SER A 116 14.85 -0.75 -13.02
N ILE A 117 14.89 -1.48 -11.90
CA ILE A 117 15.74 -2.66 -11.75
C ILE A 117 15.30 -3.84 -12.65
N GLU A 118 14.05 -3.85 -13.10
CA GLU A 118 13.48 -4.94 -13.89
C GLU A 118 13.46 -4.65 -15.39
N VAL A 119 13.37 -3.37 -15.77
CA VAL A 119 13.31 -2.96 -17.17
C VAL A 119 14.42 -1.96 -17.47
N PRO A 120 15.62 -2.44 -17.87
CA PRO A 120 16.76 -1.58 -18.17
C PRO A 120 16.44 -0.47 -19.17
N GLY A 121 16.97 0.72 -18.92
CA GLY A 121 16.74 1.89 -19.80
C GLY A 121 15.35 2.51 -19.72
N LYS A 122 14.51 2.10 -18.76
CA LYS A 122 13.26 2.79 -18.40
C LYS A 122 13.27 3.22 -16.95
N THR A 123 12.62 4.35 -16.69
CA THR A 123 12.28 4.76 -15.32
C THR A 123 11.10 3.96 -14.78
N VAL A 124 10.94 3.90 -13.46
CA VAL A 124 9.77 3.29 -12.82
C VAL A 124 8.47 3.92 -13.32
N LYS A 125 8.45 5.24 -13.54
CA LYS A 125 7.31 5.95 -14.14
C LYS A 125 6.93 5.43 -15.52
N GLU A 126 7.92 5.16 -16.36
CA GLU A 126 7.67 4.66 -17.72
C GLU A 126 7.14 3.22 -17.69
N VAL A 127 7.65 2.39 -16.79
CA VAL A 127 7.10 1.04 -16.57
C VAL A 127 5.65 1.12 -16.09
N LEU A 128 5.32 2.02 -15.16
CA LEU A 128 3.94 2.25 -14.72
C LEU A 128 3.03 2.69 -15.88
N VAL A 129 3.49 3.62 -16.72
CA VAL A 129 2.75 4.09 -17.91
C VAL A 129 2.51 2.95 -18.89
N ASP A 130 3.50 2.08 -19.11
CA ASP A 130 3.32 0.90 -19.96
C ASP A 130 2.24 -0.02 -19.41
N LYS A 131 2.23 -0.29 -18.09
CA LYS A 131 1.16 -1.08 -17.45
C LYS A 131 -0.22 -0.44 -17.65
N ILE A 132 -0.34 0.88 -17.48
CA ILE A 132 -1.60 1.61 -17.74
C ILE A 132 -2.04 1.47 -19.21
N ALA A 133 -1.09 1.48 -20.14
CA ALA A 133 -1.38 1.35 -21.56
C ALA A 133 -1.85 -0.06 -21.93
N THR A 134 -1.29 -1.11 -21.32
CA THR A 134 -1.62 -2.51 -21.61
C THR A 134 -2.86 -3.00 -20.87
N ILE A 135 -2.99 -2.69 -19.58
CA ILE A 135 -4.13 -3.10 -18.73
C ILE A 135 -5.36 -2.24 -19.02
N GLY A 136 -5.17 -0.94 -19.30
CA GLY A 136 -6.26 -0.04 -19.66
C GLY A 136 -7.03 0.58 -18.48
N GLU A 137 -6.48 0.50 -17.27
CA GLU A 137 -6.99 1.19 -16.07
C GLU A 137 -5.99 2.24 -15.58
N ASN A 138 -6.49 3.25 -14.87
CA ASN A 138 -5.67 4.13 -14.06
C ASN A 138 -4.94 3.31 -12.99
N MET A 139 -3.65 3.56 -12.85
CA MET A 139 -2.83 2.98 -11.79
C MET A 139 -1.90 4.05 -11.22
N ASN A 140 -1.60 3.93 -9.94
CA ASN A 140 -0.61 4.78 -9.30
C ASN A 140 0.14 4.01 -8.21
N ILE A 141 1.44 4.30 -8.07
CA ILE A 141 2.21 3.94 -6.89
C ILE A 141 1.89 5.00 -5.85
N ARG A 142 1.13 4.65 -4.82
CA ARG A 142 0.53 5.64 -3.91
C ARG A 142 1.46 6.04 -2.78
N ARG A 143 2.05 5.05 -2.14
CA ARG A 143 2.92 5.21 -0.96
C ARG A 143 3.77 3.97 -0.73
N PHE A 144 4.86 4.15 -0.03
CA PHE A 144 5.69 3.07 0.49
C PHE A 144 6.18 3.41 1.91
N ALA A 145 6.63 2.39 2.63
CA ALA A 145 7.45 2.53 3.82
C ALA A 145 8.63 1.56 3.69
N ARG A 146 9.83 2.00 4.06
CA ARG A 146 11.05 1.20 4.05
C ARG A 146 11.68 1.28 5.43
N PHE A 147 12.09 0.13 5.97
CA PHE A 147 12.83 0.04 7.22
C PHE A 147 14.16 -0.65 7.00
N GLU A 148 15.15 -0.18 7.75
CA GLU A 148 16.46 -0.80 7.89
C GLU A 148 16.71 -1.07 9.37
N SER A 149 17.22 -2.26 9.69
CA SER A 149 17.28 -2.76 11.05
C SER A 149 18.67 -3.25 11.43
N GLU A 150 19.08 -2.95 12.67
CA GLU A 150 20.21 -3.65 13.30
C GLU A 150 19.84 -5.11 13.69
N GLY A 151 18.54 -5.37 13.93
CA GLY A 151 18.00 -6.67 14.30
C GLY A 151 17.42 -7.42 13.10
N LEU A 152 16.11 -7.39 12.90
CA LEU A 152 15.46 -7.97 11.72
C LEU A 152 14.26 -7.14 11.29
N VAL A 153 13.93 -7.23 10.01
CA VAL A 153 12.66 -6.77 9.47
C VAL A 153 11.78 -7.98 9.18
N GLU A 154 10.49 -7.90 9.50
CA GLU A 154 9.52 -8.95 9.20
C GLU A 154 8.27 -8.36 8.55
N LYS A 155 7.56 -9.17 7.77
CA LYS A 155 6.36 -8.75 7.02
C LYS A 155 5.17 -9.69 7.23
N TYR A 156 3.98 -9.17 7.00
CA TYR A 156 2.76 -9.98 6.87
C TYR A 156 1.83 -9.40 5.83
N ILE A 157 1.35 -10.25 4.92
CA ILE A 157 0.32 -9.92 3.94
C ILE A 157 -0.96 -10.67 4.32
N HIS A 158 -2.09 -9.97 4.35
CA HIS A 158 -3.40 -10.53 4.67
C HIS A 158 -4.39 -10.29 3.53
N GLY A 159 -5.21 -11.30 3.25
CA GLY A 159 -6.31 -11.23 2.29
C GLY A 159 -5.84 -10.89 0.88
N ASP A 160 -4.84 -11.59 0.37
CA ASP A 160 -4.30 -11.46 -0.99
C ASP A 160 -3.94 -10.02 -1.37
N GLY A 161 -3.17 -9.35 -0.50
CA GLY A 161 -2.73 -7.96 -0.71
C GLY A 161 -3.79 -6.91 -0.37
N LYS A 162 -4.73 -7.23 0.53
CA LYS A 162 -5.63 -6.26 1.15
C LYS A 162 -4.91 -5.44 2.22
N ILE A 163 -4.13 -6.10 3.08
CA ILE A 163 -3.36 -5.48 4.16
C ILE A 163 -1.91 -5.97 4.08
N ALA A 164 -0.97 -5.05 4.26
CA ALA A 164 0.44 -5.33 4.40
C ALA A 164 0.98 -4.68 5.67
N VAL A 165 1.77 -5.43 6.43
CA VAL A 165 2.46 -4.96 7.62
C VAL A 165 3.95 -5.19 7.46
N LEU A 166 4.74 -4.21 7.89
CA LEU A 166 6.18 -4.28 8.04
C LEU A 166 6.53 -3.92 9.48
N VAL A 167 7.41 -4.68 10.13
CA VAL A 167 7.91 -4.38 11.47
C VAL A 167 9.44 -4.36 11.48
N ASN A 168 10.00 -3.35 12.12
CA ASN A 168 11.43 -3.26 12.41
C ASN A 168 11.66 -3.74 13.85
N MET A 169 12.36 -4.85 14.03
CA MET A 169 12.69 -5.43 15.33
C MET A 169 14.15 -5.19 15.66
N LYS A 170 14.44 -4.57 16.80
CA LYS A 170 15.82 -4.47 17.30
C LYS A 170 16.30 -5.78 17.93
N LYS A 171 15.39 -6.51 18.56
CA LYS A 171 15.62 -7.80 19.22
C LYS A 171 14.43 -8.74 19.01
N GLY A 172 14.69 -10.04 19.14
CA GLY A 172 13.70 -11.10 18.98
C GLY A 172 14.06 -12.04 17.83
N ASN A 173 13.10 -12.86 17.42
CA ASN A 173 13.22 -13.81 16.32
C ASN A 173 12.05 -13.66 15.33
N SER A 174 12.11 -14.36 14.20
CA SER A 174 11.07 -14.28 13.16
C SER A 174 9.70 -14.74 13.66
N GLU A 175 9.62 -15.68 14.62
CA GLU A 175 8.34 -16.16 15.18
C GLU A 175 7.59 -15.03 15.91
N VAL A 176 8.24 -14.37 16.88
CA VAL A 176 7.62 -13.24 17.59
C VAL A 176 7.37 -12.06 16.65
N ALA A 177 8.28 -11.76 15.71
CA ALA A 177 8.09 -10.69 14.75
C ALA A 177 6.87 -10.95 13.85
N LYS A 178 6.64 -12.21 13.46
CA LYS A 178 5.45 -12.60 12.69
C LYS A 178 4.17 -12.43 13.49
N ASP A 179 4.19 -12.80 14.76
CA ASP A 179 3.06 -12.61 15.68
C ASP A 179 2.72 -11.13 15.84
N ILE A 180 3.73 -10.28 15.97
CA ILE A 180 3.57 -8.82 16.02
C ILE A 180 2.98 -8.29 14.70
N CYS A 181 3.46 -8.74 13.55
CA CYS A 181 2.88 -8.35 12.27
C CYS A 181 1.38 -8.72 12.17
N MET A 182 1.01 -9.91 12.63
CA MET A 182 -0.39 -10.36 12.66
C MET A 182 -1.23 -9.54 13.65
N GLN A 183 -0.69 -9.23 14.83
CA GLN A 183 -1.29 -8.34 15.81
C GLN A 183 -1.62 -6.98 15.18
N ILE A 184 -0.63 -6.34 14.55
CA ILE A 184 -0.78 -5.02 13.91
C ILE A 184 -1.84 -5.07 12.81
N ALA A 185 -1.83 -6.13 11.98
CA ALA A 185 -2.81 -6.27 10.90
C ALA A 185 -4.25 -6.30 11.41
N ALA A 186 -4.49 -7.02 12.52
CA ALA A 186 -5.81 -7.22 13.11
C ALA A 186 -6.27 -6.06 14.01
N ALA A 187 -5.40 -5.60 14.93
CA ALA A 187 -5.75 -4.65 15.98
C ALA A 187 -5.53 -3.18 15.59
N ARG A 188 -4.88 -2.92 14.44
CA ARG A 188 -4.70 -1.58 13.84
C ARG A 188 -4.18 -0.51 14.82
N PRO A 189 -3.09 -0.76 15.58
CA PRO A 189 -2.47 0.28 16.37
C PRO A 189 -2.02 1.44 15.47
N GLU A 190 -2.14 2.65 15.98
CA GLU A 190 -1.68 3.88 15.33
C GLU A 190 -0.27 4.28 15.80
N PHE A 191 0.09 3.88 17.02
CA PHE A 191 1.36 4.20 17.66
C PHE A 191 2.00 2.94 18.24
N LEU A 192 3.32 2.99 18.44
CA LEU A 192 4.04 1.91 19.11
C LEU A 192 3.68 1.86 20.60
N ASN A 193 3.73 3.01 21.27
CA ASN A 193 3.55 3.16 22.72
C ASN A 193 3.00 4.55 23.05
N GLU A 194 2.58 4.74 24.31
CA GLU A 194 2.01 6.01 24.80
C GLU A 194 2.92 7.23 24.56
N ALA A 195 4.25 7.05 24.67
CA ALA A 195 5.22 8.14 24.48
C ALA A 195 5.33 8.61 23.02
N SER A 196 4.90 7.79 22.06
CA SER A 196 4.82 8.15 20.64
C SER A 196 3.54 8.92 20.29
N VAL A 197 2.57 9.02 21.21
CA VAL A 197 1.31 9.72 20.96
C VAL A 197 1.52 11.23 21.12
N PRO A 198 1.14 12.08 20.14
CA PRO A 198 1.23 13.54 20.27
C PRO A 198 0.48 14.04 21.51
N ALA A 199 1.13 14.90 22.30
CA ALA A 199 0.55 15.42 23.54
C ALA A 199 -0.81 16.10 23.33
N GLU A 200 -0.97 16.85 22.23
CA GLU A 200 -2.26 17.49 21.87
C GLU A 200 -3.38 16.45 21.70
N ARG A 201 -3.08 15.28 21.12
CA ARG A 201 -4.06 14.21 20.95
C ARG A 201 -4.48 13.62 22.30
N VAL A 202 -3.52 13.43 23.20
CA VAL A 202 -3.78 12.92 24.56
C VAL A 202 -4.63 13.92 25.36
N GLU A 203 -4.28 15.21 25.34
CA GLU A 203 -5.04 16.23 26.07
C GLU A 203 -6.45 16.41 25.52
N LYS A 204 -6.61 16.42 24.19
CA LYS A 204 -7.92 16.46 23.56
C LYS A 204 -8.80 15.28 23.96
N GLU A 205 -8.24 14.07 24.01
CA GLU A 205 -8.99 12.89 24.45
C GLU A 205 -9.37 12.99 25.93
N LYS A 206 -8.48 13.47 26.80
CA LYS A 206 -8.80 13.72 28.21
C LYS A 206 -9.94 14.72 28.38
N GLU A 207 -9.95 15.80 27.60
CA GLU A 207 -11.04 16.79 27.62
C GLU A 207 -12.38 16.16 27.21
N ILE A 208 -12.39 15.35 26.15
CA ILE A 208 -13.58 14.62 25.69
C ILE A 208 -14.08 13.68 26.80
N LEU A 209 -13.20 12.87 27.38
CA LEU A 209 -13.55 11.93 28.45
C LEU A 209 -14.04 12.65 29.72
N LYS A 210 -13.45 13.80 30.07
CA LYS A 210 -13.88 14.64 31.21
C LYS A 210 -15.30 15.16 30.96
N ALA A 211 -15.55 15.73 29.78
CA ALA A 211 -16.87 16.24 29.39
C ALA A 211 -17.93 15.13 29.40
N GLN A 212 -17.63 13.95 28.84
CA GLN A 212 -18.53 12.78 28.89
C GLN A 212 -18.86 12.39 30.32
N THR A 213 -17.85 12.26 31.18
CA THR A 213 -18.03 11.83 32.58
C THR A 213 -18.81 12.85 33.40
N MET A 214 -18.62 14.16 33.15
CA MET A 214 -19.42 15.21 33.78
C MET A 214 -20.87 15.19 33.30
N ASN A 215 -21.12 14.93 32.02
CA ASN A 215 -22.47 14.78 31.46
C ASN A 215 -23.20 13.55 32.01
N GLU A 216 -22.47 12.51 32.45
CA GLU A 216 -23.00 11.37 33.21
C GLU A 216 -23.36 11.74 34.69
N GLY A 217 -23.26 13.02 35.07
CA GLY A 217 -23.63 13.52 36.40
C GLY A 217 -22.54 13.37 37.47
N LYS A 218 -21.29 13.10 37.08
CA LYS A 218 -20.18 12.99 38.04
C LYS A 218 -19.58 14.37 38.33
N PRO A 219 -19.32 14.72 39.61
CA PRO A 219 -18.59 15.93 39.98
C PRO A 219 -17.19 15.99 39.36
N GLU A 220 -16.69 17.19 39.10
CA GLU A 220 -15.41 17.43 38.41
C GLU A 220 -14.21 16.67 39.02
N ALA A 221 -14.04 16.73 40.34
CA ALA A 221 -12.95 16.02 41.03
C ALA A 221 -13.05 14.48 40.91
N ILE A 222 -14.25 13.94 40.71
CA ILE A 222 -14.47 12.51 40.45
C ILE A 222 -14.22 12.21 38.98
N ALA A 223 -14.63 13.11 38.07
CA ALA A 223 -14.40 12.97 36.64
C ALA A 223 -12.90 12.88 36.33
N GLU A 224 -12.05 13.70 36.95
CA GLU A 224 -10.59 13.65 36.73
C GLU A 224 -9.98 12.28 37.10
N LYS A 225 -10.40 11.68 38.22
CA LYS A 225 -9.95 10.34 38.60
C LYS A 225 -10.45 9.26 37.65
N ILE A 226 -11.68 9.39 37.14
CA ILE A 226 -12.25 8.45 36.16
C ILE A 226 -11.51 8.55 34.82
N VAL A 227 -11.18 9.76 34.38
CA VAL A 227 -10.43 10.00 33.13
C VAL A 227 -9.06 9.33 33.17
N GLN A 228 -8.37 9.34 34.31
CA GLN A 228 -7.09 8.61 34.47
C GLN A 228 -7.23 7.10 34.25
N GLY A 229 -8.38 6.50 34.57
CA GLY A 229 -8.66 5.09 34.25
C GLY A 229 -9.09 4.88 32.79
N ARG A 230 -9.91 5.80 32.25
CA ARG A 230 -10.43 5.70 30.86
C ARG A 230 -9.35 5.97 29.81
N ILE A 231 -8.34 6.80 30.11
CA ILE A 231 -7.25 7.08 29.16
C ILE A 231 -6.39 5.84 28.90
N GLY A 232 -6.26 4.92 29.88
CA GLY A 232 -5.59 3.65 29.66
C GLY A 232 -6.28 2.77 28.61
N LYS A 233 -7.63 2.86 28.51
CA LYS A 233 -8.38 2.19 27.45
C LYS A 233 -8.08 2.81 26.09
N PHE A 234 -8.04 4.14 26.01
CA PHE A 234 -7.64 4.85 24.79
C PHE A 234 -6.25 4.41 24.31
N PHE A 235 -5.26 4.34 25.20
CA PHE A 235 -3.93 3.83 24.84
C PHE A 235 -3.98 2.36 24.41
N SER A 236 -4.76 1.50 25.08
CA SER A 236 -4.91 0.09 24.67
C SER A 236 -5.55 -0.09 23.29
N GLU A 237 -6.28 0.92 22.79
CA GLU A 237 -6.87 0.87 21.44
C GLU A 237 -5.84 1.32 20.38
N ILE A 238 -5.06 2.35 20.67
CA ILE A 238 -4.19 2.99 19.66
C ILE A 238 -2.70 2.62 19.75
N CYS A 239 -2.21 2.10 20.87
CA CYS A 239 -0.79 1.80 21.09
C CYS A 239 -0.54 0.28 21.07
N LEU A 240 0.38 -0.16 20.20
CA LEU A 240 0.70 -1.58 20.01
C LEU A 240 1.05 -2.28 21.32
N VAL A 241 1.95 -1.71 22.12
CA VAL A 241 2.45 -2.39 23.35
C VAL A 241 1.39 -2.47 24.47
N ASP A 242 0.33 -1.66 24.37
CA ASP A 242 -0.75 -1.57 25.35
C ASP A 242 -1.95 -2.43 25.00
N GLN A 243 -2.01 -2.95 23.78
CA GLN A 243 -3.04 -3.86 23.28
C GLN A 243 -2.95 -5.24 23.93
N ASP A 244 -4.11 -5.86 24.10
CA ASP A 244 -4.22 -7.30 24.36
C ASP A 244 -3.77 -8.07 23.12
N PHE A 245 -3.01 -9.16 23.32
CA PHE A 245 -2.47 -9.95 22.24
C PHE A 245 -3.56 -10.82 21.60
N VAL A 246 -3.78 -10.68 20.30
CA VAL A 246 -4.88 -11.34 19.58
C VAL A 246 -4.86 -12.87 19.70
N LYS A 247 -3.67 -13.48 19.83
CA LYS A 247 -3.55 -14.95 20.00
C LYS A 247 -3.71 -15.40 21.45
N ASP A 248 -3.48 -14.52 22.42
CA ASP A 248 -3.74 -14.77 23.84
C ASP A 248 -4.19 -13.48 24.54
N PRO A 249 -5.52 -13.21 24.59
CA PRO A 249 -6.06 -11.98 25.17
C PRO A 249 -5.84 -11.84 26.69
N ASN A 250 -5.25 -12.84 27.36
CA ASN A 250 -4.90 -12.73 28.78
C ASN A 250 -3.57 -12.01 29.00
N MET A 251 -2.83 -11.69 27.93
CA MET A 251 -1.59 -10.94 27.99
C MET A 251 -1.58 -9.76 27.04
N LYS A 252 -0.86 -8.71 27.44
CA LYS A 252 -0.56 -7.58 26.56
C LYS A 252 0.62 -7.89 25.65
N VAL A 253 0.69 -7.18 24.52
CA VAL A 253 1.84 -7.23 23.60
C VAL A 253 3.15 -6.87 24.32
N SER A 254 3.15 -5.88 25.22
CA SER A 254 4.32 -5.57 26.06
C SER A 254 4.82 -6.75 26.90
N GLN A 255 3.91 -7.57 27.42
CA GLN A 255 4.26 -8.77 28.19
C GLN A 255 4.87 -9.83 27.28
N LEU A 256 4.27 -10.09 26.11
CA LEU A 256 4.82 -10.99 25.10
C LEU A 256 6.25 -10.58 24.71
N LEU A 257 6.46 -9.30 24.38
CA LEU A 257 7.78 -8.79 23.98
C LEU A 257 8.81 -9.00 25.09
N LYS A 258 8.44 -8.74 26.34
CA LYS A 258 9.32 -8.97 27.49
C LYS A 258 9.66 -10.44 27.70
N GLU A 259 8.67 -11.33 27.62
CA GLU A 259 8.88 -12.78 27.79
C GLU A 259 9.77 -13.38 26.69
N LYS A 260 9.72 -12.80 25.49
CA LYS A 260 10.50 -13.24 24.33
C LYS A 260 11.83 -12.50 24.14
N ASP A 261 12.20 -11.61 25.07
CA ASP A 261 13.35 -10.69 24.95
C ASP A 261 13.39 -9.98 23.58
N ALA A 262 12.23 -9.45 23.18
CA ALA A 262 12.00 -8.83 21.89
C ALA A 262 11.72 -7.32 22.03
N GLU A 263 12.08 -6.56 21.01
CA GLU A 263 11.95 -5.10 21.00
C GLU A 263 11.57 -4.63 19.60
N VAL A 264 10.38 -4.02 19.48
CA VAL A 264 9.89 -3.38 18.26
C VAL A 264 10.38 -1.94 18.23
N VAL A 265 10.97 -1.50 17.12
CA VAL A 265 11.43 -0.12 16.92
C VAL A 265 10.32 0.73 16.31
N GLU A 266 9.71 0.22 15.24
CA GLU A 266 8.69 0.89 14.46
C GLU A 266 7.92 -0.15 13.61
N PHE A 267 6.76 0.26 13.11
CA PHE A 267 5.96 -0.55 12.20
C PHE A 267 5.26 0.33 11.17
N ALA A 268 4.88 -0.29 10.06
CA ALA A 268 3.98 0.30 9.07
C ALA A 268 2.87 -0.71 8.76
N ARG A 269 1.63 -0.21 8.61
CA ARG A 269 0.48 -0.98 8.17
C ARG A 269 -0.21 -0.23 7.06
N PHE A 270 -0.32 -0.84 5.89
CA PHE A 270 -1.14 -0.33 4.80
C PHE A 270 -2.35 -1.22 4.60
N GLU A 271 -3.50 -0.58 4.39
CA GLU A 271 -4.69 -1.21 3.86
C GLU A 271 -5.01 -0.58 2.51
N LYS A 272 -5.22 -1.42 1.50
CA LYS A 272 -5.51 -1.01 0.13
C LYS A 272 -6.70 -0.04 0.09
N GLY A 273 -6.49 1.13 -0.51
CA GLY A 273 -7.54 2.13 -0.72
C GLY A 273 -7.92 2.89 0.55
N GLU A 274 -7.21 2.69 1.67
CA GLU A 274 -7.47 3.39 2.92
C GLU A 274 -7.47 4.91 2.72
N GLY A 275 -8.55 5.58 3.11
CA GLY A 275 -8.71 7.03 2.94
C GLY A 275 -9.07 7.49 1.53
N ILE A 276 -9.34 6.58 0.58
CA ILE A 276 -9.88 6.91 -0.75
C ILE A 276 -11.39 6.68 -0.75
N GLU A 277 -12.16 7.70 -1.08
CA GLU A 277 -13.60 7.58 -1.23
C GLU A 277 -13.92 6.74 -2.47
N LYS A 278 -14.61 5.61 -2.28
CA LYS A 278 -15.06 4.78 -3.38
C LYS A 278 -16.32 5.39 -3.96
N LYS A 279 -16.33 5.59 -5.28
CA LYS A 279 -17.53 5.99 -5.99
C LYS A 279 -18.50 4.80 -6.00
N GLU A 280 -19.60 4.89 -5.27
CA GLU A 280 -20.70 3.93 -5.40
C GLU A 280 -21.44 4.22 -6.72
N GLU A 281 -21.41 3.27 -7.65
CA GLU A 281 -22.15 3.36 -8.90
C GLU A 281 -23.36 2.41 -8.86
N ASN A 282 -24.55 2.97 -9.05
CA ASN A 282 -25.78 2.19 -9.16
C ASN A 282 -25.89 1.62 -10.58
N PHE A 283 -25.56 0.35 -10.75
CA PHE A 283 -25.59 -0.34 -12.04
C PHE A 283 -26.95 -0.23 -12.75
N ALA A 284 -28.06 -0.25 -12.01
CA ALA A 284 -29.38 -0.10 -12.61
C ALA A 284 -29.57 1.29 -13.21
N GLU A 285 -29.12 2.35 -12.53
CA GLU A 285 -29.17 3.71 -13.05
C GLU A 285 -28.23 3.91 -14.25
N GLU A 286 -27.04 3.30 -14.23
CA GLU A 286 -26.10 3.35 -15.35
C GLU A 286 -26.71 2.72 -16.60
N VAL A 287 -27.28 1.52 -16.48
CA VAL A 287 -27.98 0.83 -17.58
C VAL A 287 -29.13 1.68 -18.10
N MET A 288 -29.95 2.26 -17.21
CA MET A 288 -31.07 3.11 -17.60
C MET A 288 -30.64 4.39 -18.32
N ASN A 289 -29.46 4.92 -18.02
CA ASN A 289 -28.92 6.11 -18.67
C ASN A 289 -28.33 5.81 -20.06
N GLN A 290 -27.82 4.60 -20.31
CA GLN A 290 -27.33 4.20 -21.64
C GLN A 290 -28.44 3.84 -22.64
N LEU A 291 -29.67 3.61 -22.15
CA LEU A 291 -30.86 3.33 -22.97
C LEU A 291 -31.57 4.59 -23.50
N LYS A 292 -31.11 5.79 -23.12
CA LYS A 292 -31.64 7.08 -23.58
C LYS A 292 -30.81 7.60 -24.75
#